data_AF-A0A7J7X8E0-F1
#
_entry.id   AF-A0A7J7X8E0-F1
#
_cell.length_a   1.000
_cell.length_b   1.000
_cell.length_c   1.000
_cell.angle_alpha   90.00
_cell.angle_beta   90.00
_cell.angle_gamma   90.00
#
_symmetry.space_group_name_H-M   'P 1'
#
loop_
_entity.id
_entity.type
_entity.pdbx_description
1 polymer ?
#
loop_
_entity_poly.entity_id
_entity_poly.type
_entity_poly.pdbx_seq_one_letter_code
_entity_poly.pdbx_strand_id
1 'polypeptide(L)'
;MKWFADRGHNVVGVEISELGIREFFTEQNLSYSEEPIMEIPGAKVFKSSSGNIALYCCDLFDLPRANIGKFDRIWDRGALVAINPCDRQRYADIMLSLMRKGFQYLLCVLCYDPTKHSGPPFYVPDAEIKRLFGSVCNSQCLENVDIFEERYKHWGIDCLVEKLYLLTEK
;
A
#
# COMPACT_ATOMS: atom_id res chain seq x y z
N MET A 1 4.74 6.76 -6.66
CA MET A 1 5.03 5.72 -7.66
C MET A 1 6.05 6.17 -8.71
N LYS A 2 5.83 7.29 -9.43
CA LYS A 2 6.77 7.82 -10.45
C LYS A 2 8.23 7.98 -10.01
N TRP A 3 8.48 8.37 -8.76
CA TRP A 3 9.85 8.55 -8.23
C TRP A 3 10.74 7.30 -8.30
N PHE A 4 10.17 6.10 -8.13
CA PHE A 4 10.92 4.84 -8.24
C PHE A 4 11.20 4.50 -9.70
N ALA A 5 10.20 4.69 -10.58
CA ALA A 5 10.34 4.51 -12.02
C ALA A 5 11.42 5.41 -12.63
N ASP A 6 11.49 6.67 -12.20
CA ASP A 6 12.52 7.64 -12.62
C ASP A 6 13.94 7.27 -12.15
N ARG A 7 14.04 6.41 -11.14
CA ARG A 7 15.31 5.87 -10.64
C ARG A 7 15.65 4.51 -11.27
N GLY A 8 14.91 4.10 -12.30
CA GLY A 8 15.17 2.86 -13.04
C GLY A 8 14.58 1.60 -12.41
N HIS A 9 13.69 1.72 -11.43
CA HIS A 9 13.00 0.57 -10.85
C HIS A 9 11.68 0.27 -11.57
N ASN A 10 11.31 -1.00 -11.65
CA ASN A 10 9.98 -1.41 -12.10
C ASN A 10 8.98 -1.27 -10.94
N VAL A 11 7.84 -0.64 -11.22
CA VAL A 11 6.80 -0.33 -10.24
C VAL A 11 5.52 -1.07 -10.60
N VAL A 12 4.96 -1.80 -9.64
CA VAL A 12 3.63 -2.39 -9.74
C VAL A 12 2.75 -1.77 -8.65
N GLY A 13 1.53 -1.38 -9.02
CA GLY A 13 0.50 -0.93 -8.09
C GLY A 13 -0.80 -1.70 -8.31
N VAL A 14 -1.66 -1.70 -7.30
CA VAL A 14 -3.03 -2.19 -7.38
C VAL A 14 -3.96 -1.10 -6.84
N GLU A 15 -5.04 -0.83 -7.56
CA GLU A 15 -6.03 0.18 -7.24
C GLU A 15 -7.38 -0.29 -7.79
N ILE A 16 -8.46 -0.16 -7.02
CA ILE A 16 -9.79 -0.60 -7.45
C ILE A 16 -10.45 0.44 -8.36
N SER A 17 -10.10 1.72 -8.18
CA SER A 17 -10.62 2.86 -8.92
C SER A 17 -9.89 3.05 -10.24
N GLU A 18 -10.54 2.66 -11.35
CA GLU A 18 -10.03 2.96 -12.70
C GLU A 18 -9.77 4.46 -12.89
N LEU A 19 -10.62 5.31 -12.30
CA LEU A 19 -10.45 6.76 -12.35
C LEU A 19 -9.11 7.20 -11.75
N GLY A 20 -8.76 6.71 -10.56
CA GLY A 20 -7.49 7.06 -9.91
C GLY A 20 -6.26 6.59 -10.69
N ILE A 21 -6.35 5.44 -11.36
CA ILE A 21 -5.30 4.96 -12.27
C ILE A 21 -5.13 5.91 -13.46
N ARG A 22 -6.22 6.30 -14.12
CA ARG A 22 -6.19 7.22 -15.27
C ARG A 22 -5.68 8.61 -14.88
N GLU A 23 -6.11 9.12 -13.73
CA GLU A 23 -5.62 10.37 -13.15
C GLU A 23 -4.12 10.31 -12.89
N PHE A 24 -3.61 9.22 -12.30
CA PHE A 24 -2.17 9.04 -12.10
C PHE A 24 -1.39 9.20 -13.42
N PHE A 25 -1.76 8.50 -14.49
CA PHE A 25 -1.06 8.63 -15.77
C PHE A 25 -1.16 10.04 -16.36
N THR A 26 -2.31 10.69 -16.20
CA THR A 26 -2.56 12.06 -16.68
C THR A 26 -1.68 13.07 -15.94
N GLU A 27 -1.67 13.03 -14.61
CA GLU A 27 -0.90 13.94 -13.75
C GLU A 27 0.61 13.75 -13.92
N GLN A 28 1.06 12.52 -14.12
CA GLN A 28 2.48 12.21 -14.36
C GLN A 28 2.90 12.44 -15.83
N ASN A 29 1.98 12.84 -16.70
CA ASN A 29 2.18 13.03 -18.14
C ASN A 29 2.80 11.80 -18.82
N LEU A 30 2.20 10.64 -18.59
CA LEU A 30 2.65 9.35 -19.11
C LEU A 30 1.59 8.71 -20.01
N SER A 31 1.98 8.34 -21.22
CA SER A 31 1.15 7.46 -22.07
C SER A 31 1.11 6.04 -21.52
N TYR A 32 -0.02 5.37 -21.70
CA TYR A 32 -0.24 3.99 -21.26
C TYR A 32 -1.08 3.19 -22.26
N SER A 33 -1.01 1.86 -22.13
CA SER A 33 -1.94 0.91 -22.76
C SER A 33 -2.74 0.18 -21.69
N GLU A 34 -3.91 -0.35 -22.09
CA GLU A 34 -4.78 -1.16 -21.26
C GLU A 34 -4.80 -2.61 -21.78
N GLU A 35 -4.71 -3.58 -20.88
CA GLU A 35 -4.85 -5.00 -21.20
C GLU A 35 -5.80 -5.67 -20.19
N PRO A 36 -6.67 -6.60 -20.61
CA PRO A 36 -7.49 -7.37 -19.68
C PRO A 36 -6.64 -8.33 -18.85
N ILE A 37 -7.05 -8.60 -17.61
CA ILE A 37 -6.46 -9.66 -16.77
C ILE A 37 -7.38 -10.88 -16.85
N MET A 38 -6.94 -11.94 -17.53
CA MET A 38 -7.80 -13.07 -17.87
C MET A 38 -8.22 -13.87 -16.63
N GLU A 39 -7.41 -13.87 -15.58
CA GLU A 39 -7.63 -14.59 -14.34
C GLU A 39 -8.65 -13.91 -13.40
N ILE A 40 -8.99 -12.64 -13.67
CA ILE A 40 -9.89 -11.83 -12.84
C ILE A 40 -10.93 -11.16 -13.76
N PRO A 41 -12.15 -11.71 -13.87
CA PRO A 41 -13.18 -11.18 -14.77
C PRO A 41 -13.44 -9.68 -14.56
N GLY A 42 -13.36 -8.90 -15.64
CA GLY A 42 -13.59 -7.45 -15.63
C GLY A 42 -12.39 -6.60 -15.17
N ALA A 43 -11.31 -7.22 -14.68
CA ALA A 43 -10.11 -6.51 -14.29
C ALA A 43 -9.24 -6.15 -15.51
N LYS A 44 -8.45 -5.08 -15.34
CA LYS A 44 -7.53 -4.58 -16.35
C LYS A 44 -6.17 -4.28 -15.71
N VAL A 45 -5.13 -4.26 -16.51
CA VAL A 45 -3.83 -3.70 -16.16
C VAL A 45 -3.52 -2.54 -17.10
N PHE A 46 -3.06 -1.44 -16.52
CA PHE A 46 -2.64 -0.24 -17.20
C PHE A 46 -1.11 -0.17 -17.18
N LYS A 47 -0.47 -0.18 -18.35
CA LYS A 47 1.00 -0.23 -18.46
C LYS A 47 1.51 1.05 -19.10
N SER A 48 2.46 1.72 -18.45
CA SER A 48 3.16 2.86 -19.05
C SER A 48 3.84 2.45 -20.35
N SER A 49 3.89 3.32 -21.36
CA SER A 49 4.60 3.04 -22.62
C SER A 49 6.10 2.81 -22.44
N SER A 50 6.71 3.33 -21.37
CA SER A 50 8.10 3.06 -20.97
C SER A 50 8.32 1.67 -20.35
N GLY A 51 7.24 0.93 -20.05
CA GLY A 51 7.28 -0.44 -19.51
C GLY A 51 7.66 -0.57 -18.03
N ASN A 52 7.95 0.53 -17.33
CA ASN A 52 8.45 0.52 -15.94
C ASN A 52 7.36 0.75 -14.88
N ILE A 53 6.11 1.03 -15.27
CA ILE A 53 4.96 1.12 -14.35
C ILE A 53 3.80 0.26 -14.88
N ALA A 54 3.27 -0.63 -14.03
CA ALA A 54 2.04 -1.38 -14.27
C ALA A 54 1.06 -1.21 -13.10
N LEU A 55 -0.15 -0.74 -13.37
CA LEU A 55 -1.21 -0.55 -12.37
C LEU A 55 -2.36 -1.53 -12.64
N TYR A 56 -2.61 -2.42 -11.69
CA TYR A 56 -3.66 -3.43 -11.74
C TYR A 56 -4.97 -2.81 -11.21
N CYS A 57 -5.97 -2.75 -12.07
CA CYS A 57 -7.32 -2.30 -11.77
C CYS A 57 -8.16 -3.48 -11.29
N CYS A 58 -8.02 -3.84 -10.01
CA CYS A 58 -8.76 -4.94 -9.37
C CYS A 58 -8.74 -4.79 -7.84
N ASP A 59 -9.48 -5.67 -7.16
CA ASP A 59 -9.37 -5.82 -5.73
C ASP A 59 -8.00 -6.44 -5.39
N LEU A 60 -7.30 -5.87 -4.42
CA LEU A 60 -6.04 -6.40 -3.90
C LEU A 60 -6.16 -7.88 -3.50
N PHE A 61 -7.31 -8.29 -2.98
CA PHE A 61 -7.56 -9.66 -2.55
C PHE A 61 -7.69 -10.66 -3.70
N ASP A 62 -7.88 -10.18 -4.93
CA ASP A 62 -7.85 -10.97 -6.16
C ASP A 62 -6.49 -10.92 -6.86
N LEU A 63 -5.64 -9.92 -6.54
CA LEU A 63 -4.32 -9.72 -7.12
C LEU A 63 -3.43 -10.97 -7.17
N PRO A 64 -3.41 -11.88 -6.16
CA PRO A 64 -2.63 -13.11 -6.23
C PRO A 64 -2.96 -13.99 -7.46
N ARG A 65 -4.19 -13.92 -7.99
CA ARG A 65 -4.62 -14.68 -9.17
C ARG A 65 -3.97 -14.18 -10.46
N ALA A 66 -3.57 -12.92 -10.49
CA ALA A 66 -2.95 -12.30 -11.67
C ALA A 66 -1.46 -12.65 -11.84
N ASN A 67 -0.89 -13.50 -10.97
CA ASN A 67 0.48 -14.02 -11.07
C ASN A 67 1.55 -12.93 -11.29
N ILE A 68 1.45 -11.82 -10.54
CA ILE A 68 2.27 -10.61 -10.74
C ILE A 68 3.74 -10.74 -10.32
N GLY A 69 4.15 -11.95 -9.91
CA GLY A 69 5.51 -12.25 -9.46
C GLY A 69 5.77 -11.83 -8.01
N LYS A 70 7.04 -11.53 -7.73
CA LYS A 70 7.52 -11.15 -6.39
C LYS A 70 8.39 -9.90 -6.46
N PHE A 71 8.38 -9.14 -5.38
CA PHE A 71 8.97 -7.81 -5.26
C PHE A 71 10.11 -7.80 -4.25
N ASP A 72 11.11 -6.97 -4.55
CA ASP A 72 12.20 -6.68 -3.63
C ASP A 72 11.78 -5.66 -2.57
N ARG A 73 10.78 -4.80 -2.87
CA ARG A 73 10.37 -3.66 -2.06
C ARG A 73 8.85 -3.50 -2.05
N ILE A 74 8.29 -3.12 -0.90
CA ILE A 74 6.91 -2.64 -0.77
C ILE A 74 6.92 -1.26 -0.12
N TRP A 75 6.09 -0.36 -0.65
CA TRP A 75 5.75 0.93 -0.05
C TRP A 75 4.26 0.95 0.27
N ASP A 76 3.93 0.89 1.54
CA ASP A 76 2.57 0.81 2.07
C ASP A 76 2.27 2.05 2.88
N ARG A 77 1.55 2.99 2.25
CA ARG A 77 1.07 4.21 2.88
C ARG A 77 -0.34 4.45 2.41
N GLY A 78 -1.26 4.61 3.34
CA GLY A 78 -2.69 4.68 3.01
C GLY A 78 -3.25 3.35 2.49
N ALA A 79 -2.51 2.23 2.61
CA ALA A 79 -2.96 0.90 2.21
C ALA A 79 -3.37 0.07 3.42
N LEU A 80 -2.46 -0.44 4.28
CA LEU A 80 -2.83 -1.24 5.46
C LEU A 80 -3.85 -0.52 6.37
N VAL A 81 -3.67 0.79 6.55
CA VAL A 81 -4.59 1.63 7.35
C VAL A 81 -5.96 1.82 6.68
N ALA A 82 -6.11 1.58 5.38
CA ALA A 82 -7.39 1.62 4.67
C ALA A 82 -8.11 0.26 4.65
N ILE A 83 -7.41 -0.83 4.99
CA ILE A 83 -8.01 -2.17 5.05
C ILE A 83 -8.90 -2.31 6.28
N ASN A 84 -10.10 -2.85 6.06
CA ASN A 84 -11.04 -3.18 7.14
C ASN A 84 -10.34 -4.03 8.22
N PRO A 85 -10.55 -3.75 9.52
CA PRO A 85 -9.86 -4.46 10.59
C PRO A 85 -9.93 -6.00 10.51
N CYS A 86 -11.06 -6.56 10.06
CA CYS A 86 -11.24 -7.99 9.91
C CYS A 86 -10.39 -8.62 8.80
N ASP A 87 -10.01 -7.85 7.78
CA ASP A 87 -9.31 -8.35 6.58
C ASP A 87 -7.79 -8.23 6.69
N ARG A 88 -7.27 -7.62 7.77
CA ARG A 88 -5.83 -7.31 7.94
C ARG A 88 -4.93 -8.54 7.94
N GLN A 89 -5.40 -9.68 8.46
CA GLN A 89 -4.61 -10.91 8.40
C GLN A 89 -4.47 -11.38 6.95
N ARG A 90 -5.58 -11.43 6.21
CA ARG A 90 -5.58 -11.80 4.79
C ARG A 90 -4.71 -10.84 3.97
N TYR A 91 -4.77 -9.54 4.28
CA TYR A 91 -3.90 -8.53 3.68
C TYR A 91 -2.42 -8.83 3.93
N ALA A 92 -2.04 -9.06 5.18
CA ALA A 92 -0.65 -9.36 5.54
C ALA A 92 -0.14 -10.63 4.85
N ASP A 93 -0.96 -11.69 4.79
CA ASP A 93 -0.61 -12.94 4.11
C ASP A 93 -0.34 -12.70 2.62
N ILE A 94 -1.16 -11.88 1.95
CA ILE A 94 -0.94 -11.49 0.54
C ILE A 94 0.37 -10.71 0.42
N MET A 95 0.56 -9.66 1.22
CA MET A 95 1.77 -8.83 1.13
C MET A 95 3.05 -9.65 1.33
N LEU A 96 3.05 -10.57 2.31
CA LEU A 96 4.17 -11.47 2.56
C LEU A 96 4.39 -12.45 1.40
N SER A 97 3.34 -12.96 0.76
CA SER A 97 3.45 -13.86 -0.40
C SER A 97 4.13 -13.20 -1.61
N LEU A 98 3.97 -11.88 -1.74
CA LEU A 98 4.53 -11.06 -2.81
C LEU A 98 6.00 -10.71 -2.59
N MET A 99 6.60 -11.03 -1.45
CA MET A 99 7.99 -10.64 -1.16
C MET A 99 9.03 -11.70 -1.58
N ARG A 100 10.16 -11.22 -2.09
CA ARG A 100 11.40 -12.00 -2.30
C ARG A 100 12.21 -12.10 -1.01
N LYS A 101 13.17 -13.02 -0.95
CA LYS A 101 14.18 -13.01 0.14
C LYS A 101 15.00 -11.72 0.10
N GLY A 102 15.40 -11.21 1.26
CA GLY A 102 16.13 -9.94 1.38
C GLY A 102 15.28 -8.69 1.08
N PHE A 103 13.95 -8.80 1.26
CA PHE A 103 13.04 -7.68 1.01
C PHE A 103 13.22 -6.52 1.99
N GLN A 104 12.71 -5.35 1.60
CA GLN A 104 12.41 -4.26 2.54
C GLN A 104 10.97 -3.79 2.33
N TYR A 105 10.19 -3.77 3.39
CA TYR A 105 8.81 -3.30 3.40
C TYR A 105 8.76 -2.03 4.24
N LEU A 106 8.48 -0.89 3.60
CA LEU A 106 8.21 0.37 4.28
C LEU A 106 6.72 0.53 4.52
N LEU A 107 6.33 0.68 5.79
CA LEU A 107 4.95 0.73 6.26
C LEU A 107 4.69 2.03 7.03
N CYS A 108 3.76 2.85 6.54
CA CYS A 108 3.26 4.02 7.25
C CYS A 108 1.95 3.67 7.97
N VAL A 109 1.89 3.93 9.28
CA VAL A 109 0.67 3.85 10.09
C VAL A 109 0.38 5.17 10.78
N LEU A 110 -0.88 5.37 11.17
CA LEU A 110 -1.33 6.56 11.88
C LEU A 110 -1.70 6.21 13.33
N CYS A 111 -1.27 7.06 14.26
CA CYS A 111 -1.59 7.00 15.67
C CYS A 111 -2.48 8.19 16.05
N TYR A 112 -3.68 7.89 16.54
CA TYR A 112 -4.69 8.83 17.01
C TYR A 112 -5.64 8.10 17.98
N ASP A 113 -6.56 8.81 18.63
CA ASP A 113 -7.58 8.19 19.48
C ASP A 113 -8.69 7.52 18.64
N PRO A 114 -8.76 6.17 18.58
CA PRO A 114 -9.74 5.48 17.74
C PRO A 114 -11.19 5.63 18.23
N THR A 115 -11.42 6.14 19.44
CA THR A 115 -12.78 6.43 19.93
C THR A 115 -13.37 7.70 19.31
N LYS A 116 -12.52 8.57 18.76
CA LYS A 116 -12.91 9.85 18.15
C LYS A 116 -13.13 9.75 16.63
N HIS A 117 -12.41 8.84 15.96
CA HIS A 117 -12.53 8.62 14.51
C HIS A 117 -12.58 7.14 14.14
N SER A 118 -13.65 6.72 13.48
CA SER A 118 -13.89 5.31 13.12
C SER A 118 -13.06 4.81 11.94
N GLY A 119 -12.32 5.69 11.26
CA GLY A 119 -11.65 5.40 10.00
C GLY A 119 -12.59 5.38 8.80
N PRO A 120 -12.05 5.16 7.58
CA PRO A 120 -10.62 5.16 7.27
C PRO A 120 -10.00 6.58 7.34
N PRO A 121 -8.66 6.68 7.46
CA PRO A 121 -7.72 5.61 7.79
C PRO A 121 -7.98 5.09 9.21
N PHE A 122 -7.92 3.76 9.39
CA PHE A 122 -8.09 3.11 10.68
C PHE A 122 -6.79 3.16 11.49
N TYR A 123 -6.93 3.23 12.82
CA TYR A 123 -5.82 3.08 13.75
C TYR A 123 -5.20 1.66 13.65
N VAL A 124 -3.88 1.61 13.52
CA VAL A 124 -3.08 0.38 13.49
C VAL A 124 -1.98 0.51 14.55
N PRO A 125 -2.18 -0.03 15.77
CA PRO A 125 -1.18 0.06 16.84
C PRO A 125 0.04 -0.81 16.57
N ASP A 126 1.16 -0.52 17.23
CA ASP A 126 2.41 -1.29 17.14
C ASP A 126 2.20 -2.79 17.46
N ALA A 127 1.29 -3.10 18.38
CA ALA A 127 0.92 -4.47 18.72
C ALA A 127 0.27 -5.22 17.55
N GLU A 128 -0.50 -4.53 16.71
CA GLU A 128 -1.13 -5.11 15.52
C GLU A 128 -0.08 -5.38 14.43
N ILE A 129 0.88 -4.47 14.24
CA ILE A 129 2.03 -4.69 13.33
C ILE A 129 2.81 -5.93 13.77
N LYS A 130 3.10 -6.04 15.08
CA LYS A 130 3.77 -7.21 15.65
C LYS A 130 2.95 -8.50 15.46
N ARG A 131 1.62 -8.44 15.60
CA ARG A 131 0.73 -9.58 15.40
C ARG A 131 0.73 -10.04 13.94
N LEU A 132 0.63 -9.12 12.99
CA LEU A 132 0.53 -9.40 11.56
C LEU A 132 1.84 -9.87 10.95
N PHE A 133 2.97 -9.22 11.30
CA PHE A 133 4.24 -9.41 10.60
C PHE A 133 5.34 -10.00 11.49
N GLY A 134 5.21 -9.93 12.82
CA GLY A 134 6.30 -10.22 13.76
C GLY A 134 6.71 -11.69 13.84
N SER A 135 5.97 -12.62 13.24
CA SER A 135 6.39 -14.03 13.10
C SER A 135 7.51 -14.19 12.06
N VAL A 136 7.46 -13.41 10.97
CA VAL A 136 8.32 -13.55 9.79
C VAL A 136 9.26 -12.37 9.56
N CYS A 137 8.94 -11.19 10.11
CA CYS A 137 9.71 -9.97 9.91
C CYS A 137 10.40 -9.51 11.21
N ASN A 138 11.57 -8.91 11.06
CA ASN A 138 12.08 -7.89 11.99
C ASN A 138 11.34 -6.58 11.73
N SER A 139 11.01 -5.80 12.77
CA SER A 139 10.37 -4.48 12.62
C SER A 139 11.17 -3.40 13.33
N GLN A 140 11.46 -2.31 12.62
CA GLN A 140 12.14 -1.12 13.14
C GLN A 140 11.28 0.12 12.89
N CYS A 141 10.95 0.87 13.93
CA CYS A 141 10.36 2.21 13.78
C CYS A 141 11.48 3.17 13.38
N LEU A 142 11.40 3.74 12.18
CA LEU A 142 12.39 4.68 11.64
C LEU A 142 12.04 6.12 12.00
N GLU A 143 10.76 6.47 11.88
CA GLU A 143 10.28 7.83 12.11
C GLU A 143 8.97 7.82 12.90
N ASN A 144 8.78 8.87 13.67
CA ASN A 144 7.58 9.12 14.48
C ASN A 144 7.36 10.64 14.52
N VAL A 145 6.44 11.12 13.69
CA VAL A 145 6.28 12.54 13.39
C VAL A 145 4.86 12.98 13.64
N ASP A 146 4.69 14.10 14.35
CA ASP A 146 3.41 14.79 14.45
C ASP A 146 3.05 15.41 13.10
N ILE A 147 1.92 14.98 12.53
CA ILE A 147 1.40 15.44 11.26
C ILE A 147 0.03 16.10 11.41
N PHE A 148 -0.35 16.48 12.64
CA PHE A 148 -1.62 17.11 12.90
C PHE A 148 -1.69 18.49 12.23
N GLU A 149 -2.79 18.70 11.51
CA GLU A 149 -3.05 19.87 10.67
C GLU A 149 -4.55 20.21 10.76
N GLU A 150 -4.91 21.43 10.37
CA GLU A 150 -6.29 21.93 10.47
C GLU A 150 -7.32 21.05 9.75
N ARG A 151 -6.92 20.41 8.64
CA ARG A 151 -7.78 19.47 7.90
C ARG A 151 -8.22 18.26 8.72
N TYR A 152 -7.51 17.88 9.79
CA TYR A 152 -7.85 16.72 10.62
C TYR A 152 -8.79 17.06 11.78
N LYS A 153 -9.07 18.34 12.06
CA LYS A 153 -10.01 18.73 13.12
C LYS A 153 -11.40 18.15 12.92
N HIS A 154 -11.82 17.95 11.67
CA HIS A 154 -13.14 17.40 11.35
C HIS A 154 -13.28 15.90 11.70
N TRP A 155 -12.18 15.20 12.02
CA TRP A 155 -12.19 13.83 12.56
C TRP A 155 -12.44 13.82 14.08
N GLY A 156 -12.56 14.99 14.72
CA GLY A 156 -12.74 15.10 16.17
C GLY A 156 -11.48 14.78 16.99
N ILE A 157 -10.34 14.52 16.35
CA ILE A 157 -9.06 14.28 17.01
C ILE A 157 -8.29 15.60 17.24
N ASP A 158 -7.41 15.57 18.24
CA ASP A 158 -6.56 16.67 18.70
C ASP A 158 -5.05 16.37 18.55
N CYS A 159 -4.71 15.16 18.10
CA CYS A 159 -3.36 14.71 17.83
C CYS A 159 -3.39 13.65 16.71
N LEU A 160 -2.42 13.70 15.81
CA LEU A 160 -2.23 12.71 14.76
C LEU A 160 -0.73 12.53 14.49
N VAL A 161 -0.24 11.32 14.71
CA VAL A 161 1.16 10.97 14.51
C VAL A 161 1.28 9.95 13.38
N GLU A 162 2.17 10.19 12.41
CA GLU A 162 2.56 9.20 11.40
C GLU A 162 3.83 8.47 11.89
N LYS A 163 3.79 7.14 11.90
CA LYS A 163 4.96 6.31 12.14
C LYS A 163 5.38 5.60 10.87
N LEU A 164 6.67 5.65 10.55
CA LEU A 164 7.27 4.88 9.46
C LEU A 164 8.01 3.68 10.03
N TYR A 165 7.59 2.48 9.64
CA TYR A 165 8.24 1.23 9.96
C TYR A 165 9.01 0.69 8.75
N LEU A 166 10.18 0.11 9.03
CA LEU A 166 10.88 -0.78 8.12
C LEU A 166 10.71 -2.22 8.62
N LEU A 167 10.12 -3.08 7.79
CA LEU A 167 10.07 -4.52 7.99
C LEU A 167 11.08 -5.21 7.06
N THR A 168 11.85 -6.14 7.61
CA THR A 168 12.86 -6.93 6.89
C THR A 168 12.74 -8.40 7.25
N GLU A 169 13.29 -9.28 6.42
CA GLU A 169 13.38 -10.71 6.71
C GLU A 169 14.07 -10.95 8.07
N LYS A 170 13.62 -11.99 8.78
CA LYS A 170 14.24 -12.42 10.05
C LYS A 170 15.61 -13.05 9.90
#